data_AF-A0A382KNU9-F1
#
_entry.id   AF-A0A382KNU9-F1
#
_cell.length_a   1.000
_cell.length_b   1.000
_cell.length_c   1.000
_cell.angle_alpha   90.00
_cell.angle_beta   90.00
_cell.angle_gamma   90.00
#
_symmetry.space_group_name_H-M   'P 1'
#
loop_
_entity.id
_entity.type
_entity.pdbx_description
1 polymer ?
#
loop_
_entity_poly.entity_id
_entity_poly.type
_entity_poly.pdbx_seq_one_letter_code
_entity_poly.pdbx_strand_id
1 'polypeptide(L)'
;MSENWDFKASVDVWDFDDWLAFGIKQGFCGPPVCSNHDGIPTSEEEDEQWEEYDPCIHVIRPYTEESHKVAVEANHSPSTWRNTWSK
;
A
#
# COMPACT_ATOMS: atom_id res chain seq x y z
N MET A 1 -27.88 6.35 41.42
CA MET A 1 -28.33 7.16 40.28
C MET A 1 -27.11 7.51 39.46
N SER A 2 -27.25 7.33 38.14
CA SER A 2 -26.32 7.57 37.03
C SER A 2 -24.95 6.89 37.10
N GLU A 3 -24.93 5.72 36.46
CA GLU A 3 -23.77 5.12 35.82
C GLU A 3 -23.14 6.13 34.84
N ASN A 4 -21.82 6.32 34.90
CA ASN A 4 -21.08 6.88 33.77
C ASN A 4 -20.40 5.72 33.06
N TRP A 5 -21.18 5.10 32.18
CA TRP A 5 -20.68 4.33 31.05
C TRP A 5 -19.91 5.28 30.14
N ASP A 6 -18.60 5.42 30.37
CA ASP A 6 -17.72 6.01 29.36
C ASP A 6 -17.45 4.96 28.29
N PHE A 7 -18.51 4.71 27.51
CA PHE A 7 -18.50 4.02 26.24
C PHE A 7 -17.77 4.93 25.23
N LYS A 8 -16.48 5.14 25.45
CA LYS A 8 -15.56 5.37 24.34
C LYS A 8 -14.93 4.04 24.03
N ALA A 9 -15.68 3.24 23.28
CA ALA A 9 -15.08 2.50 22.19
C ALA A 9 -14.33 3.52 21.32
N SER A 10 -13.10 3.90 21.69
CA SER A 10 -12.24 4.69 20.83
C SER A 10 -11.72 3.70 19.81
N VAL A 11 -12.44 3.62 18.69
CA VAL A 11 -11.97 3.05 17.43
C VAL A 11 -10.49 3.40 17.31
N ASP A 12 -9.64 2.38 17.34
CA ASP A 12 -8.20 2.52 17.12
C ASP A 12 -8.05 3.40 15.88
N VAL A 13 -7.43 4.57 16.01
CA VAL A 13 -7.14 5.42 14.85
C VAL A 13 -5.98 4.73 14.15
N TRP A 14 -6.28 3.90 13.16
CA TRP A 14 -5.25 3.30 12.32
C TRP A 14 -4.57 4.40 11.54
N ASP A 15 -3.28 4.59 11.78
CA ASP A 15 -2.46 5.45 10.94
C ASP A 15 -1.78 4.65 9.80
N PHE A 16 -0.97 5.35 9.01
CA PHE A 16 -0.28 4.73 7.88
C PHE A 16 0.66 3.59 8.33
N ASP A 17 1.36 3.78 9.44
CA ASP A 17 2.33 2.81 9.95
C ASP A 17 1.62 1.58 10.51
N ASP A 18 0.48 1.75 11.18
CA ASP A 18 -0.36 0.64 11.66
C ASP A 18 -0.86 -0.24 10.51
N TRP A 19 -1.38 0.38 9.44
CA TRP A 19 -1.86 -0.33 8.26
C TRP A 19 -0.73 -1.12 7.57
N LEU A 20 0.41 -0.48 7.36
CA LEU A 20 1.55 -1.11 6.70
C LEU A 20 2.12 -2.25 7.56
N ALA A 21 2.28 -2.02 8.86
CA ALA A 21 2.75 -3.03 9.80
C ALA A 21 1.80 -4.24 9.86
N PHE A 22 0.49 -4.01 9.82
CA PHE A 22 -0.50 -5.08 9.74
C PHE A 22 -0.32 -5.89 8.44
N GLY A 23 -0.25 -5.24 7.27
CA GLY A 23 -0.08 -5.91 5.99
C GLY A 23 1.17 -6.78 5.91
N ILE A 24 2.31 -6.26 6.40
CA ILE A 24 3.57 -7.01 6.48
C ILE A 24 3.46 -8.20 7.42
N LYS A 25 2.89 -8.01 8.63
CA LYS A 25 2.74 -9.10 9.62
C LYS A 25 1.82 -10.21 9.15
N GLN A 26 0.79 -9.90 8.36
CA GLN A 26 -0.11 -10.89 7.77
C GLN A 26 0.45 -11.54 6.50
N GLY A 27 1.60 -11.09 5.99
CA GLY A 27 2.19 -11.62 4.76
C GLY A 27 1.48 -11.18 3.48
N PHE A 28 0.73 -10.08 3.52
CA PHE A 28 0.02 -9.55 2.34
C PHE A 28 0.94 -8.74 1.43
N CYS A 29 1.98 -8.12 1.99
CA CYS A 29 2.97 -7.35 1.26
C CYS A 29 4.33 -7.34 1.98
N GLY A 30 5.38 -7.02 1.23
CA GLY A 30 6.69 -6.70 1.79
C GLY A 30 6.79 -5.23 2.24
N PRO A 31 7.95 -4.82 2.80
CA PRO A 31 8.20 -3.42 3.11
C PRO A 31 8.26 -2.57 1.83
N PRO A 32 8.02 -1.26 1.92
CA PRO A 32 8.26 -0.35 0.80
C PRO A 32 9.72 -0.38 0.37
N VAL A 33 9.97 -0.51 -0.94
CA VAL A 33 11.31 -0.49 -1.53
C VAL A 33 11.41 0.62 -2.59
N CYS A 34 12.63 1.08 -2.87
CA CYS A 34 12.88 2.06 -3.91
C CYS A 34 13.05 1.38 -5.26
N SER A 35 12.13 1.61 -6.20
CA SER A 35 12.21 1.04 -7.56
C SER A 35 13.52 1.37 -8.29
N ASN A 36 14.17 2.48 -7.96
CA ASN A 36 15.41 2.92 -8.62
C ASN A 36 16.68 2.30 -8.02
N HIS A 37 16.71 2.05 -6.70
CA HIS A 37 17.91 1.56 -6.02
C HIS A 37 17.81 0.07 -5.68
N ASP A 38 16.63 -0.38 -5.28
CA ASP A 38 16.36 -1.76 -4.86
C ASP A 38 15.70 -2.59 -5.96
N GLY A 39 15.15 -1.93 -6.99
CA GLY A 39 14.37 -2.57 -8.05
C GLY A 39 12.93 -2.88 -7.63
N ILE A 40 12.22 -3.63 -8.47
CA ILE A 40 10.91 -4.20 -8.15
C ILE A 40 11.16 -5.59 -7.55
N PRO A 41 10.59 -5.93 -6.37
CA PRO A 41 10.77 -7.26 -5.79
C PRO A 41 10.18 -8.34 -6.70
N THR A 42 10.97 -9.37 -6.97
CA THR A 42 10.64 -10.53 -7.81
C THR A 42 10.98 -11.82 -7.08
N SER A 43 10.31 -12.90 -7.49
CA SER A 43 10.74 -14.28 -7.28
C SER A 43 11.69 -14.72 -8.40
N GLU A 44 12.43 -15.82 -8.17
CA GLU A 44 13.32 -16.41 -9.17
C GLU A 44 12.57 -16.79 -10.47
N GLU A 45 11.34 -17.32 -10.34
CA GLU A 45 10.50 -17.64 -11.50
C GLU A 45 10.07 -16.37 -12.28
N GLU A 46 9.84 -15.24 -11.60
CA GLU A 46 9.56 -13.97 -12.27
C GLU A 46 10.80 -13.41 -12.95
N ASP A 47 11.99 -13.58 -12.36
CA ASP A 47 13.27 -13.21 -12.98
C ASP A 47 13.50 -13.95 -14.30
N GLU A 48 13.21 -15.26 -14.33
CA GLU A 48 13.28 -16.08 -15.55
C GLU A 48 12.26 -15.61 -16.61
N GLN A 49 11.05 -15.23 -16.20
CA GLN A 49 10.02 -14.74 -17.11
C GLN A 49 10.42 -13.45 -17.83
N TRP A 50 11.29 -12.61 -17.26
CA TRP A 50 11.80 -11.42 -17.93
C TRP A 50 12.67 -11.72 -19.17
N GLU A 51 13.21 -12.94 -19.29
CA GLU A 51 14.01 -13.33 -20.46
C GLU A 51 13.13 -13.57 -21.71
N GLU A 52 11.89 -14.02 -21.51
CA GLU A 52 10.97 -14.41 -22.58
C GLU A 52 9.73 -13.51 -22.71
N TYR A 53 9.32 -12.86 -21.61
CA TYR A 53 8.07 -12.10 -21.49
C TYR A 53 8.27 -10.80 -20.69
N ASP A 54 7.17 -10.08 -20.45
CA ASP A 54 7.09 -8.91 -19.57
C ASP A 54 6.12 -9.26 -18.42
N PRO A 55 6.60 -9.91 -17.34
CA PRO A 55 5.74 -10.31 -16.24
C PRO A 55 5.10 -9.08 -15.59
N CYS A 56 3.78 -9.13 -15.47
CA CYS A 56 3.01 -8.02 -14.93
C CYS A 56 3.06 -8.01 -13.40
N ILE A 57 3.95 -7.19 -12.82
CA ILE A 57 4.12 -7.07 -11.37
C ILE A 57 3.36 -5.84 -10.83
N HIS A 58 2.45 -6.07 -9.89
CA HIS A 58 1.66 -5.01 -9.27
C HIS A 58 2.38 -4.44 -8.03
N VAL A 59 2.88 -3.22 -8.15
CA VAL A 59 3.49 -2.49 -7.02
C VAL A 59 2.50 -1.50 -6.40
N ILE A 60 2.48 -1.46 -5.07
CA ILE A 60 1.73 -0.44 -4.32
C ILE A 60 2.71 0.67 -3.94
N ARG A 61 2.40 1.92 -4.32
CA ARG A 61 3.17 3.10 -3.91
C ARG A 61 2.53 3.71 -2.66
N PRO A 62 3.21 3.68 -1.50
CA PRO A 62 2.69 4.34 -0.32
C PRO A 62 2.76 5.88 -0.45
N TYR A 63 1.78 6.58 0.13
CA TYR A 63 1.74 8.04 0.15
C TYR A 63 2.02 8.54 1.56
N THR A 64 3.03 9.40 1.68
CA THR A 64 3.50 9.94 2.97
C THR A 64 2.57 10.99 3.56
N GLU A 65 1.77 11.67 2.71
CA GLU A 65 0.80 12.70 3.08
C GLU A 65 -0.23 12.90 1.95
N GLU A 66 -1.36 13.54 2.25
CA GLU A 66 -2.46 13.73 1.28
C GLU A 66 -2.03 14.56 0.05
N SER A 67 -1.19 15.58 0.23
CA SER A 67 -0.63 16.37 -0.88
C SER A 67 0.19 15.51 -1.84
N HIS A 68 0.98 14.57 -1.32
CA HIS A 68 1.76 13.64 -2.14
C HIS A 68 0.85 12.71 -2.92
N LYS A 69 -0.21 12.18 -2.30
CA LYS A 69 -1.24 11.39 -3.00
C LYS A 69 -1.86 12.17 -4.16
N VAL A 70 -2.36 13.38 -3.91
CA VAL A 70 -2.99 14.23 -4.93
C VAL A 70 -2.02 14.49 -6.10
N ALA A 71 -0.76 14.79 -5.81
CA ALA A 71 0.25 15.02 -6.84
C ALA A 71 0.53 13.75 -7.69
N VAL A 72 0.57 12.57 -7.06
CA VAL A 72 0.75 11.30 -7.79
C VAL A 72 -0.46 11.01 -8.68
N GLU A 73 -1.68 11.12 -8.14
CA GLU A 73 -2.91 10.82 -8.88
C GLU A 73 -3.11 11.78 -10.06
N ALA A 74 -2.70 13.04 -9.92
CA ALA A 74 -2.72 14.03 -11.01
C ALA A 74 -1.71 13.70 -12.13
N ASN A 75 -0.57 13.08 -11.79
CA ASN A 75 0.52 12.82 -12.74
C ASN A 75 0.49 11.39 -13.33
N HIS A 76 -0.12 10.44 -12.63
CA HIS A 76 -0.14 9.02 -13.00
C HIS A 76 -1.57 8.50 -13.08
N SER A 77 -2.18 8.64 -14.27
CA SER A 77 -3.57 8.23 -14.52
C SER A 77 -3.91 6.83 -14.00
N PRO A 78 -3.07 5.78 -14.17
CA PRO A 78 -3.37 4.45 -13.64
C PRO A 78 -3.59 4.38 -12.14
N SER A 79 -2.98 5.24 -11.34
CA SER A 79 -3.27 5.33 -9.89
C SER A 79 -4.74 5.68 -9.62
N THR A 80 -5.42 6.33 -10.56
CA THR A 80 -6.84 6.68 -10.45
C THR A 80 -7.75 5.63 -11.09
N TRP A 81 -7.54 5.29 -12.38
CA TRP A 81 -8.52 4.44 -13.09
C TRP A 81 -8.42 2.95 -12.73
N ARG A 82 -7.29 2.48 -12.18
CA ARG A 82 -7.17 1.12 -11.64
C ARG A 82 -7.72 1.00 -10.22
N ASN A 83 -7.97 2.11 -9.52
CA ASN A 83 -8.50 2.06 -8.16
C ASN A 83 -9.99 1.68 -8.16
N THR A 84 -10.27 0.40 -7.92
CA THR A 84 -11.63 -0.14 -7.79
C THR A 84 -12.02 -0.43 -6.34
N TRP A 85 -11.14 -0.14 -5.37
CA TRP A 85 -11.29 -0.57 -3.98
C TRP A 85 -11.72 0.55 -3.03
N SER A 86 -11.47 1.82 -3.36
CA SER A 86 -11.85 2.96 -2.52
C SER A 86 -12.98 3.80 -3.13
N LYS A 87 -13.85 3.20 -3.94
CA LYS A 87 -15.02 3.85 -4.53
C LYS A 87 -16.20 3.87 -3.56
#